data_AF-A0A091VB22-F1
#
_entry.id   AF-A0A091VB22-F1
#
_cell.length_a   1.000
_cell.length_b   1.000
_cell.length_c   1.000
_cell.angle_alpha   90.00
_cell.angle_beta   90.00
_cell.angle_gamma   90.00
#
_symmetry.space_group_name_H-M   'P 1'
#
loop_
_entity.id
_entity.type
_entity.pdbx_description
1 polymer ?
#
loop_
_entity_poly.entity_id
_entity_poly.type
_entity_poly.pdbx_seq_one_letter_code
_entity_poly.pdbx_strand_id
1 'polypeptide(L)'
;MPHINAATALQICVLLSALPAQYLISQWYGADSAQRIRITERIIAYWSSFTKSYLSLDAWADRLKLWLSKTRQGEGSKTERGKVVNTKKEEGENWYYGEKKTKIGHNQAETHSYFAESTYVRSPKPEYIQFSVGQVMVHKRFGYSGVIVGWDVKAKAPEEWLQREYPPAKQDLKYTPHYRILINKANGFGKSTAYIPEEEITIITGLEV
;
A
#
# COMPACT_ATOMS: atom_id res chain seq x y z
N MET A 1 13.36 -6.96 32.26
CA MET A 1 12.43 -6.56 31.18
C MET A 1 11.12 -6.16 31.86
N PRO A 2 10.52 -4.99 31.59
CA PRO A 2 9.33 -4.57 32.31
C PRO A 2 8.12 -5.38 31.83
N HIS A 3 7.45 -6.05 32.76
CA HIS A 3 6.22 -6.78 32.51
C HIS A 3 5.06 -5.79 32.56
N ILE A 4 4.32 -5.64 31.46
CA ILE A 4 3.13 -4.80 31.40
C ILE A 4 2.02 -5.58 32.13
N ASN A 5 1.60 -5.08 33.29
CA ASN A 5 0.55 -5.71 34.07
C ASN A 5 -0.83 -5.34 33.49
N ALA A 6 -1.83 -6.19 33.68
CA ALA A 6 -3.18 -5.97 33.11
C ALA A 6 -3.79 -4.64 33.57
N ALA A 7 -3.51 -4.24 34.81
CA ALA A 7 -3.91 -2.94 35.36
C ALA A 7 -3.25 -1.76 34.60
N THR A 8 -2.00 -1.90 34.19
CA THR A 8 -1.26 -0.86 33.44
C THR A 8 -1.79 -0.74 32.02
N ALA A 9 -2.15 -1.86 31.39
CA ALA A 9 -2.81 -1.86 30.08
C ALA A 9 -4.18 -1.15 30.13
N LEU A 10 -4.98 -1.42 31.18
CA LEU A 10 -6.26 -0.75 31.39
C LEU A 10 -6.08 0.76 31.62
N GLN A 11 -5.08 1.15 32.42
CA GLN A 11 -4.76 2.57 32.64
C GLN A 11 -4.36 3.28 31.34
N ILE A 12 -3.58 2.64 30.49
CA ILE A 12 -3.19 3.22 29.18
C ILE A 12 -4.41 3.35 28.26
N CYS A 13 -5.30 2.35 28.23
CA CYS A 13 -6.54 2.43 27.44
C CYS A 13 -7.47 3.57 27.90
N VAL A 14 -7.59 3.77 29.22
CA VAL A 14 -8.36 4.89 29.79
C VAL A 14 -7.73 6.23 29.43
N LEU A 15 -6.39 6.34 29.53
CA LEU A 15 -5.68 7.56 29.15
C LEU A 15 -5.79 7.89 27.67
N LEU A 16 -5.72 6.89 26.79
CA LEU A 16 -5.90 7.07 25.35
C LEU A 16 -7.34 7.48 24.98
N SER A 17 -8.32 7.06 25.80
CA SER A 17 -9.73 7.42 25.61
C SER A 17 -10.08 8.79 26.18
N ALA A 18 -9.25 9.33 27.08
CA ALA A 18 -9.49 10.62 27.73
C ALA A 18 -9.41 11.80 26.74
N LEU A 19 -8.48 11.79 25.78
CA LEU A 19 -8.33 12.88 24.80
C LEU A 19 -9.54 12.99 23.84
N PRO A 20 -10.05 11.89 23.24
CA PRO A 20 -11.30 11.93 22.48
C PRO A 20 -12.50 12.33 23.34
N ALA A 21 -12.59 11.81 24.57
CA ALA A 21 -13.69 12.14 25.47
C ALA A 21 -13.71 13.64 25.83
N GLN A 22 -12.54 14.22 26.11
CA GLN A 22 -12.41 15.65 26.42
C GLN A 22 -12.76 16.53 25.22
N TYR A 23 -12.37 16.12 24.01
CA TYR A 23 -12.75 16.82 22.77
C TYR A 23 -14.26 16.78 22.53
N LEU A 24 -14.90 15.62 22.77
CA LEU A 24 -16.34 15.46 22.63
C LEU A 24 -17.12 16.28 23.66
N ILE A 25 -16.70 16.28 24.92
CA ILE A 25 -17.34 17.06 25.99
C ILE A 25 -17.22 18.57 25.71
N SER A 26 -16.09 19.03 25.17
CA SER A 26 -15.88 20.43 24.78
C SER A 26 -16.87 20.89 23.69
N GLN A 27 -17.12 20.04 22.68
CA GLN A 27 -18.10 20.35 21.61
C GLN A 27 -19.56 20.39 22.12
N TRP A 28 -19.86 19.66 23.20
CA TRP A 28 -21.23 19.53 23.73
C TRP A 28 -21.70 20.72 24.57
N TYR A 29 -20.79 21.50 25.17
CA TYR A 29 -21.16 22.62 26.04
C TYR A 29 -21.61 23.89 25.30
N GLY A 30 -21.42 23.99 23.98
CA GLY A 30 -21.68 25.21 23.20
C GLY A 30 -22.72 25.15 22.07
N ALA A 31 -23.29 23.99 21.74
CA ALA A 31 -24.16 23.83 20.56
C ALA A 31 -25.66 23.86 20.90
N ASP A 32 -26.52 24.32 19.97
CA ASP A 32 -27.99 24.25 20.08
C ASP A 32 -28.51 22.80 20.04
N SER A 33 -29.63 22.52 20.70
CA SER A 33 -30.18 21.17 20.88
C SER A 33 -30.43 20.41 19.57
N ALA A 34 -30.88 21.11 18.51
CA ALA A 34 -31.09 20.51 17.19
C ALA A 34 -29.76 20.22 16.46
N GLN A 35 -28.73 21.04 16.70
CA GLN A 35 -27.39 20.82 16.14
C GLN A 35 -26.70 19.64 16.82
N ARG A 36 -26.92 19.44 18.13
CA ARG A 36 -26.41 18.29 18.88
C ARG A 36 -26.88 16.96 18.29
N ILE A 37 -28.16 16.87 17.93
CA ILE A 37 -28.76 15.66 17.35
C ILE A 37 -28.07 15.28 16.02
N ARG A 38 -27.83 16.27 15.14
CA ARG A 38 -27.16 16.04 13.84
C ARG A 38 -25.69 15.64 13.99
N ILE A 39 -25.01 16.20 14.99
CA ILE A 39 -23.63 15.84 15.32
C ILE A 39 -23.58 14.42 15.90
N THR A 40 -24.54 14.04 16.76
CA THR A 40 -24.63 12.67 17.28
C THR A 40 -24.89 11.64 16.19
N GLU A 41 -25.78 11.93 15.24
CA GLU A 41 -26.03 11.02 14.11
C GLU A 41 -24.77 10.81 13.26
N ARG A 42 -24.01 11.88 12.99
CA ARG A 42 -22.73 11.78 12.27
C ARG A 42 -21.70 10.96 13.04
N ILE A 43 -21.55 11.21 14.34
CA ILE A 43 -20.60 10.48 15.19
C ILE A 43 -20.99 9.01 15.27
N ILE A 44 -22.28 8.68 15.41
CA ILE A 44 -22.76 7.29 15.43
C ILE A 44 -22.49 6.61 14.08
N ALA A 45 -22.72 7.31 12.96
CA ALA A 45 -22.42 6.80 11.63
C ALA A 45 -20.91 6.54 11.46
N TYR A 46 -20.06 7.50 11.82
CA TYR A 46 -18.59 7.34 11.78
C TYR A 46 -18.12 6.24 12.72
N TRP A 47 -18.66 6.16 13.94
CA TRP A 47 -18.36 5.13 14.92
C TRP A 47 -18.73 3.74 14.39
N SER A 48 -19.89 3.59 13.77
CA SER A 48 -20.31 2.30 13.18
C SER A 48 -19.42 1.86 12.02
N SER A 49 -18.89 2.80 11.24
CA SER A 49 -17.94 2.50 10.15
C SER A 49 -16.55 2.17 10.69
N PHE A 50 -16.12 2.87 11.74
CA PHE A 50 -14.84 2.66 12.39
C PHE A 50 -14.81 1.33 13.16
N THR A 51 -15.86 0.98 13.89
CA THR A 51 -15.93 -0.31 14.61
C THR A 51 -15.91 -1.48 13.64
N LYS A 52 -16.61 -1.38 12.50
CA LYS A 52 -16.57 -2.42 11.46
C LYS A 52 -15.19 -2.57 10.79
N SER A 53 -14.41 -1.49 10.67
CA SER A 53 -13.13 -1.51 9.94
C SER A 53 -11.91 -1.72 10.83
N TYR A 54 -11.88 -1.17 12.05
CA TYR A 54 -10.72 -1.20 12.95
C TYR A 54 -10.89 -2.16 14.13
N LEU A 55 -12.13 -2.40 14.57
CA LEU A 55 -12.50 -3.33 15.64
C LEU A 55 -13.31 -4.50 15.07
N SER A 56 -12.87 -5.07 13.94
CA SER A 56 -13.40 -6.36 13.49
C SER A 56 -13.10 -7.38 14.59
N LEU A 57 -14.12 -7.67 15.40
CA LEU A 57 -14.02 -8.47 16.62
C LEU A 57 -13.41 -9.84 16.33
N ASP A 58 -13.67 -10.40 15.15
CA ASP A 58 -13.15 -11.69 14.70
C ASP A 58 -11.64 -11.63 14.39
N ALA A 59 -11.15 -10.63 13.65
CA ALA A 59 -9.73 -10.54 13.32
C ALA A 59 -8.87 -10.16 14.54
N TRP A 60 -9.43 -9.36 15.46
CA TRP A 60 -8.80 -9.09 16.74
C TRP A 60 -8.84 -10.32 17.65
N ALA A 61 -9.95 -11.06 17.71
CA ALA A 61 -10.04 -12.30 18.46
C ALA A 61 -9.06 -13.36 17.95
N ASP A 62 -8.89 -13.49 16.63
CA ASP A 62 -7.92 -14.40 16.02
C ASP A 62 -6.48 -14.00 16.35
N ARG A 63 -6.18 -12.70 16.27
CA ARG A 63 -4.86 -12.18 16.68
C ARG A 63 -4.61 -12.37 18.17
N LEU A 64 -5.61 -12.16 19.02
CA LEU A 64 -5.50 -12.32 20.47
C LEU A 64 -5.35 -13.79 20.85
N LYS A 65 -6.04 -14.70 20.14
CA LYS A 65 -5.93 -16.15 20.29
C LYS A 65 -4.56 -16.66 19.86
N LEU A 66 -4.01 -16.11 18.77
CA LEU A 66 -2.64 -16.38 18.30
C LEU A 66 -1.59 -15.85 19.28
N TRP A 67 -1.85 -14.70 19.89
CA TRP A 67 -0.98 -14.10 20.90
C TRP A 67 -1.00 -14.92 22.20
N LEU A 68 -2.18 -15.31 22.67
CA LEU A 68 -2.39 -16.16 23.83
C LEU A 68 -1.76 -17.55 23.66
N SER A 69 -1.86 -18.16 22.47
CA SER A 69 -1.21 -19.43 22.18
C SER A 69 0.31 -19.30 22.18
N LYS A 70 0.84 -18.19 21.65
CA LYS A 70 2.28 -17.91 21.63
C LYS A 70 2.86 -17.66 23.03
N THR A 71 2.10 -17.05 23.94
CA THR A 71 2.52 -16.84 25.34
C THR A 71 2.40 -18.10 26.20
N ARG A 72 1.51 -19.03 25.85
CA ARG A 72 1.40 -20.35 26.53
C ARG A 72 2.45 -21.37 26.09
N GLN A 73 3.05 -21.18 24.92
CA GLN A 73 3.99 -22.11 24.30
C GLN A 73 5.48 -21.72 24.51
N GLY A 74 5.74 -20.84 25.49
CA GLY A 74 7.08 -20.38 25.87
C GLY A 74 7.80 -21.26 26.91
N GLU A 75 7.17 -22.34 27.38
CA GLU A 75 7.80 -23.35 28.22
C GLU A 75 7.47 -24.73 27.65
N GLY A 76 8.45 -25.36 27.01
CA GLY A 76 8.37 -26.79 26.70
C GLY A 76 8.71 -27.17 25.27
N SER A 77 9.84 -27.88 25.17
CA SER A 77 10.17 -28.89 24.17
C SER A 77 10.83 -28.45 22.86
N LYS A 78 12.14 -28.71 22.86
CA LYS A 78 12.97 -29.10 21.71
C LYS A 78 12.36 -30.27 20.90
N THR A 79 12.74 -30.28 19.63
CA THR A 79 12.84 -31.41 18.68
C THR A 79 11.53 -32.09 18.23
N GLU A 80 11.12 -31.91 16.97
CA GLU A 80 11.33 -32.89 15.89
C GLU A 80 10.74 -32.46 14.54
N ARG A 81 11.35 -33.02 13.50
CA ARG A 81 11.20 -32.82 12.06
C ARG A 81 9.77 -32.97 11.52
N GLY A 82 9.51 -32.17 10.48
CA GLY A 82 9.23 -32.73 9.15
C GLY A 82 7.77 -32.96 8.79
N LYS A 83 7.19 -32.00 8.06
CA LYS A 83 6.26 -32.34 6.97
C LYS A 83 6.32 -31.26 5.88
N VAL A 84 6.90 -31.69 4.77
CA VAL A 84 6.93 -31.02 3.47
C VAL A 84 5.49 -30.90 2.98
N VAL A 85 5.01 -29.67 2.81
CA VAL A 85 3.90 -29.36 1.90
C VAL A 85 4.51 -28.50 0.80
N ASN A 86 4.74 -29.15 -0.34
CA ASN A 86 5.14 -28.52 -1.59
C ASN A 86 4.03 -27.58 -2.04
N THR A 87 4.15 -26.30 -1.68
CA THR A 87 3.48 -25.24 -2.43
C THR A 87 4.47 -24.84 -3.51
N LYS A 88 4.20 -25.19 -4.78
CA LYS A 88 4.93 -24.63 -5.91
C LYS A 88 4.71 -23.11 -5.88
N LYS A 89 5.63 -22.39 -5.25
CA LYS A 89 5.83 -20.96 -5.48
C LYS A 89 6.46 -20.87 -6.86
N GLU A 90 5.73 -20.29 -7.80
CA GLU A 90 6.35 -19.76 -9.02
C GLU A 90 7.46 -18.80 -8.57
N GLU A 91 8.71 -19.22 -8.73
CA GLU A 91 9.90 -18.38 -8.60
C GLU A 91 9.93 -17.39 -9.77
N GLY A 92 8.93 -16.52 -9.85
CA GLY A 92 9.02 -15.30 -10.62
C GLY A 92 9.81 -14.31 -9.78
N GLU A 93 11.03 -13.99 -10.18
CA GLU A 93 11.78 -12.88 -9.57
C GLU A 93 10.89 -11.63 -9.56
N ASN A 94 10.59 -11.14 -8.36
CA ASN A 94 9.69 -10.01 -8.15
C ASN A 94 10.44 -8.70 -8.44
N TRP A 95 10.61 -8.41 -9.73
CA TRP A 95 11.30 -7.22 -10.24
C TRP A 95 10.68 -5.88 -9.82
N TYR A 96 9.47 -5.90 -9.26
CA TYR A 96 8.75 -4.70 -8.82
C TYR A 96 9.10 -4.28 -7.39
N TYR A 97 9.77 -5.16 -6.62
CA TYR A 97 10.13 -4.89 -5.23
C TYR A 97 11.66 -4.87 -5.10
N GLY A 98 12.22 -3.69 -4.84
CA GLY A 98 13.62 -3.50 -4.46
C GLY A 98 13.93 -4.07 -3.07
N GLU A 99 13.65 -5.36 -2.85
CA GLU A 99 14.07 -6.07 -1.66
C GLU A 99 15.57 -6.39 -1.78
N LYS A 100 16.35 -5.68 -0.95
CA LYS A 100 17.80 -5.78 -0.85
C LYS A 100 18.21 -7.23 -0.56
N LYS A 101 18.64 -7.97 -1.58
CA LYS A 101 19.64 -9.02 -1.39
C LYS A 101 21.01 -8.37 -1.55
N THR A 102 21.65 -8.13 -0.42
CA THR A 102 23.08 -7.82 -0.30
C THR A 102 23.86 -9.00 -0.87
N LYS A 103 24.05 -9.00 -2.18
CA LYS A 103 25.18 -9.71 -2.81
C LYS A 103 26.18 -8.63 -3.17
N ILE A 104 27.24 -8.57 -2.36
CA ILE A 104 28.45 -7.82 -2.65
C ILE A 104 29.01 -8.44 -3.94
N GLY A 105 28.76 -7.78 -5.06
CA GLY A 105 29.21 -8.12 -6.39
C GLY A 105 29.08 -6.86 -7.24
N HIS A 106 30.19 -6.42 -7.79
CA HIS A 106 30.37 -5.12 -8.44
C HIS A 106 29.27 -4.80 -9.47
N ASN A 107 28.55 -3.69 -9.24
CA ASN A 107 27.77 -2.84 -10.19
C ASN A 107 26.45 -2.30 -9.55
N GLN A 108 26.57 -1.54 -8.45
CA GLN A 108 25.43 -0.86 -7.82
C GLN A 108 24.82 0.27 -8.68
N ALA A 109 25.50 0.71 -9.75
CA ALA A 109 25.03 1.80 -10.61
C ALA A 109 23.88 1.39 -11.55
N GLU A 110 23.76 0.10 -11.89
CA GLU A 110 22.74 -0.39 -12.83
C GLU A 110 21.42 -0.76 -12.16
N THR A 111 21.43 -1.00 -10.85
CA THR A 111 20.30 -1.58 -10.12
C THR A 111 19.11 -0.63 -10.00
N HIS A 112 19.33 0.68 -10.01
CA HIS A 112 18.28 1.71 -9.98
C HIS A 112 17.94 2.29 -11.36
N SER A 113 18.37 1.64 -12.43
CA SER A 113 18.24 2.19 -13.79
C SER A 113 16.87 1.91 -14.43
N TYR A 114 16.19 0.87 -13.97
CA TYR A 114 14.95 0.35 -14.57
C TYR A 114 13.68 0.98 -13.98
N PHE A 115 12.55 0.77 -14.64
CA PHE A 115 11.20 1.13 -14.19
C PHE A 115 11.05 2.60 -13.75
N ALA A 116 11.72 3.52 -14.42
CA ALA A 116 11.80 4.93 -14.06
C ALA A 116 12.27 5.20 -12.61
N GLU A 117 13.11 4.33 -12.03
CA GLU A 117 13.74 4.55 -10.71
C GLU A 117 15.06 5.34 -10.76
N SER A 118 15.47 5.77 -11.94
CA SER A 118 16.75 6.48 -12.12
C SER A 118 16.78 7.78 -11.33
N THR A 119 17.88 8.02 -10.65
CA THR A 119 18.17 9.27 -9.93
C THR A 119 18.50 10.45 -10.85
N TYR A 120 18.65 10.21 -12.16
CA TYR A 120 18.95 11.24 -13.15
C TYR A 120 17.73 12.14 -13.41
N VAL A 121 17.92 13.45 -13.27
CA VAL A 121 16.87 14.45 -13.51
C VAL A 121 16.56 14.55 -14.99
N ARG A 122 15.31 14.29 -15.37
CA ARG A 122 14.85 14.33 -16.75
C ARG A 122 14.18 15.67 -17.02
N SER A 123 15.01 16.67 -17.27
CA SER A 123 14.55 18.04 -17.54
C SER A 123 15.41 18.67 -18.63
N PRO A 124 14.80 19.35 -19.62
CA PRO A 124 13.35 19.55 -19.80
C PRO A 124 12.61 18.26 -20.21
N LYS A 125 11.31 18.19 -19.89
CA LYS A 125 10.45 17.09 -20.35
C LYS A 125 10.26 17.22 -21.87
N PRO A 126 10.53 16.18 -22.67
CA PRO A 126 10.24 16.20 -24.10
C PRO A 126 8.76 16.45 -24.40
N GLU A 127 8.45 17.17 -25.48
CA GLU A 127 7.08 17.60 -25.82
C GLU A 127 6.12 16.43 -26.09
N TYR A 128 6.61 15.32 -26.62
CA TYR A 128 5.81 14.13 -26.94
C TYR A 128 5.39 13.32 -25.71
N ILE A 129 5.89 13.63 -24.51
CA ILE A 129 5.51 12.94 -23.28
C ILE A 129 4.26 13.60 -22.72
N GLN A 130 3.13 12.91 -22.85
CA GLN A 130 1.82 13.47 -22.55
C GLN A 130 1.64 13.75 -21.06
N PHE A 131 2.12 12.85 -20.20
CA PHE A 131 1.85 12.91 -18.77
C PHE A 131 3.08 13.35 -17.95
N SER A 132 2.82 13.87 -16.76
CA SER A 132 3.80 14.44 -15.86
C SER A 132 3.73 13.75 -14.49
N VAL A 133 4.86 13.73 -13.80
CA VAL A 133 4.93 13.27 -12.41
C VAL A 133 3.97 14.08 -11.54
N GLY A 134 3.25 13.40 -10.65
CA GLY A 134 2.27 13.99 -9.75
C GLY A 134 0.82 13.96 -10.27
N GLN A 135 0.59 13.66 -11.56
CA GLN A 135 -0.77 13.52 -12.07
C GLN A 135 -1.43 12.25 -11.56
N VAL A 136 -2.72 12.36 -11.24
CA VAL A 136 -3.57 11.23 -10.87
C VAL A 136 -4.13 10.59 -12.13
N MET A 137 -4.10 9.26 -12.19
CA MET A 137 -4.57 8.49 -13.32
C MET A 137 -5.45 7.33 -12.89
N VAL A 138 -6.18 6.79 -13.87
CA VAL A 138 -6.84 5.48 -13.82
C VAL A 138 -6.27 4.61 -14.94
N HIS A 139 -5.97 3.36 -14.61
CA HIS A 139 -5.57 2.35 -15.58
C HIS A 139 -6.77 1.95 -16.45
N LYS A 140 -6.68 2.09 -17.78
CA LYS A 140 -7.80 1.84 -18.71
C LYS A 140 -8.39 0.43 -18.59
N ARG A 141 -7.52 -0.57 -18.50
CA ARG A 141 -7.94 -1.99 -18.48
C ARG A 141 -8.37 -2.51 -17.10
N PHE A 142 -7.64 -2.17 -16.05
CA PHE A 142 -7.85 -2.70 -14.70
C PHE A 142 -8.61 -1.75 -13.76
N GLY A 143 -8.83 -0.51 -14.17
CA GLY A 143 -9.65 0.47 -13.43
C GLY A 143 -9.04 0.98 -12.12
N TYR A 144 -7.83 0.56 -11.73
CA TYR A 144 -7.20 1.07 -10.52
C TYR A 144 -6.70 2.50 -10.72
N SER A 145 -6.80 3.30 -9.67
CA SER A 145 -6.26 4.64 -9.60
C SER A 145 -4.84 4.69 -9.02
N GLY A 146 -4.06 5.65 -9.45
CA GLY A 146 -2.71 5.86 -8.94
C GLY A 146 -2.16 7.24 -9.28
N VAL A 147 -0.96 7.51 -8.79
CA VAL A 147 -0.22 8.74 -9.10
C VAL A 147 1.02 8.39 -9.90
N ILE A 148 1.30 9.15 -10.94
CA ILE A 148 2.51 9.01 -11.74
C ILE A 148 3.70 9.49 -10.90
N VAL A 149 4.68 8.61 -10.67
CA VAL A 149 5.88 8.91 -9.87
C VAL A 149 7.16 9.00 -10.71
N GLY A 150 7.13 8.52 -11.95
CA GLY A 150 8.25 8.58 -12.88
C GLY A 150 7.84 8.19 -14.29
N TRP A 151 8.68 8.50 -15.26
CA TRP A 151 8.47 8.15 -16.67
C TRP A 151 9.79 7.83 -17.37
N ASP A 152 9.74 6.96 -18.38
CA ASP A 152 10.79 6.64 -19.33
C ASP A 152 10.34 6.92 -20.76
N VAL A 153 11.25 7.44 -21.60
CA VAL A 153 10.98 7.69 -23.03
C VAL A 153 10.64 6.41 -23.78
N LYS A 154 11.30 5.31 -23.39
CA LYS A 154 11.12 3.96 -23.92
C LYS A 154 11.07 3.02 -22.72
N ALA A 155 10.46 1.85 -22.88
CA ALA A 155 10.42 0.86 -21.82
C ALA A 155 11.84 0.52 -21.36
N LYS A 156 12.16 0.84 -20.11
CA LYS A 156 13.44 0.56 -19.49
C LYS A 156 13.22 -0.47 -18.40
N ALA A 157 13.20 -1.74 -18.79
CA ALA A 157 13.07 -2.89 -17.90
C ALA A 157 14.00 -4.01 -18.37
N PRO A 158 14.30 -5.01 -17.51
CA PRO A 158 15.02 -6.20 -17.93
C PRO A 158 14.34 -6.88 -19.13
N GLU A 159 15.12 -7.37 -20.10
CA GLU A 159 14.58 -7.93 -21.35
C GLU A 159 13.65 -9.13 -21.07
N GLU A 160 13.97 -9.95 -20.07
CA GLU A 160 13.13 -11.06 -19.62
C GLU A 160 11.74 -10.59 -19.14
N TRP A 161 11.70 -9.46 -18.42
CA TRP A 161 10.45 -8.86 -17.98
C TRP A 161 9.66 -8.35 -19.20
N LEU A 162 10.33 -7.71 -20.16
CA LEU A 162 9.69 -7.17 -21.37
C LEU A 162 9.10 -8.28 -22.24
N GLN A 163 9.77 -9.42 -22.37
CA GLN A 163 9.27 -10.58 -23.12
C GLN A 163 8.05 -11.23 -22.45
N ARG A 164 8.01 -11.21 -21.11
CA ARG A 164 6.87 -11.73 -20.34
C ARG A 164 5.66 -10.81 -20.39
N GLU A 165 5.89 -9.50 -20.25
CA GLU A 165 4.80 -8.51 -20.21
C GLU A 165 4.24 -8.23 -21.61
N TYR A 166 5.10 -8.19 -22.62
CA TYR A 166 4.71 -7.90 -24.01
C TYR A 166 4.87 -9.13 -24.91
N PRO A 167 3.76 -9.80 -25.27
CA PRO A 167 3.81 -10.88 -26.27
C PRO A 167 4.28 -10.36 -27.63
N PRO A 168 4.71 -11.23 -28.55
CA PRO A 168 5.28 -10.83 -29.85
C PRO A 168 4.43 -9.82 -30.65
N ALA A 169 3.11 -9.90 -30.53
CA ALA A 169 2.17 -8.98 -31.18
C ALA A 169 2.18 -7.53 -30.63
N LYS A 170 2.83 -7.27 -29.50
CA LYS A 170 2.86 -5.98 -28.80
C LYS A 170 4.27 -5.46 -28.54
N GLN A 171 5.27 -5.92 -29.29
CA GLN A 171 6.66 -5.50 -29.09
C GLN A 171 6.87 -4.00 -29.35
N ASP A 172 6.03 -3.37 -30.16
CA ASP A 172 6.09 -1.94 -30.43
C ASP A 172 5.94 -1.09 -29.16
N LEU A 173 5.24 -1.62 -28.14
CA LEU A 173 5.09 -0.94 -26.86
C LEU A 173 6.43 -0.68 -26.19
N LYS A 174 7.46 -1.51 -26.40
CA LYS A 174 8.80 -1.28 -25.84
C LYS A 174 9.38 0.09 -26.23
N TYR A 175 8.97 0.65 -27.37
CA TYR A 175 9.45 1.93 -27.89
C TYR A 175 8.58 3.13 -27.52
N THR A 176 7.48 2.90 -26.80
CA THR A 176 6.58 3.94 -26.31
C THR A 176 7.00 4.47 -24.93
N PRO A 177 6.58 5.69 -24.56
CA PRO A 177 6.77 6.19 -23.21
C PRO A 177 6.12 5.27 -22.16
N HIS A 178 6.85 5.00 -21.10
CA HIS A 178 6.42 4.17 -19.99
C HIS A 178 6.40 4.94 -18.70
N TYR A 179 5.43 4.66 -17.84
CA TYR A 179 5.22 5.41 -16.61
C TYR A 179 5.25 4.47 -15.41
N ARG A 180 5.91 4.91 -14.35
CA ARG A 180 5.85 4.28 -13.04
C ARG A 180 4.72 4.90 -12.24
N ILE A 181 3.85 4.05 -11.73
CA ILE A 181 2.63 4.42 -11.02
C ILE A 181 2.74 3.94 -9.58
N LEU A 182 2.39 4.81 -8.63
CA LEU A 182 2.10 4.44 -7.26
C LEU A 182 0.60 4.21 -7.14
N ILE A 183 0.21 2.96 -6.86
CA ILE A 183 -1.18 2.53 -6.86
C ILE A 183 -1.83 2.89 -5.51
N ASN A 184 -3.05 3.43 -5.56
CA ASN A 184 -3.81 3.67 -4.35
C ASN A 184 -4.20 2.33 -3.70
N LYS A 185 -3.79 2.13 -2.44
CA LYS A 185 -4.07 0.92 -1.66
C LYS A 185 -5.57 0.65 -1.49
N ALA A 186 -6.40 1.69 -1.51
CA ALA A 186 -7.85 1.55 -1.41
C ALA A 186 -8.48 0.77 -2.59
N ASN A 187 -7.79 0.67 -3.73
CA ASN A 187 -8.28 -0.07 -4.89
C ASN A 187 -8.25 -1.60 -4.71
N GLY A 188 -7.62 -2.13 -3.65
CA GLY A 188 -7.56 -3.57 -3.40
C GLY A 188 -6.77 -4.37 -4.45
N PHE A 189 -6.00 -3.70 -5.32
CA PHE A 189 -5.29 -4.33 -6.46
C PHE A 189 -4.12 -5.24 -6.05
N GLY A 190 -3.74 -5.26 -4.75
CA GLY A 190 -2.69 -6.13 -4.22
C GLY A 190 -1.25 -5.75 -4.57
N LYS A 191 -1.04 -4.82 -5.52
CA LYS A 191 0.25 -4.23 -5.86
C LYS A 191 0.33 -2.78 -5.38
N SER A 192 1.51 -2.36 -4.94
CA SER A 192 1.78 -0.98 -4.53
C SER A 192 2.26 -0.10 -5.68
N THR A 193 2.90 -0.70 -6.68
CA THR A 193 3.47 -0.01 -7.84
C THR A 193 3.18 -0.77 -9.12
N ALA A 194 3.14 -0.05 -10.24
CA ALA A 194 3.08 -0.62 -11.57
C ALA A 194 3.96 0.17 -12.54
N TYR A 195 4.33 -0.49 -13.64
CA TYR A 195 5.06 0.11 -14.75
C TYR A 195 4.29 -0.21 -16.02
N ILE A 196 3.76 0.82 -16.67
CA ILE A 196 2.74 0.67 -17.72
C ILE A 196 3.03 1.60 -18.90
N PRO A 197 2.58 1.25 -20.11
CA PRO A 197 2.73 2.10 -21.29
C PRO A 197 1.74 3.27 -21.28
N GLU A 198 2.08 4.34 -21.99
CA GLU A 198 1.25 5.55 -22.12
C GLU A 198 -0.19 5.25 -22.54
N GLU A 199 -0.37 4.27 -23.44
CA GLU A 199 -1.68 3.91 -24.00
C GLU A 199 -2.68 3.38 -22.95
N GLU A 200 -2.21 2.90 -21.79
CA GLU A 200 -3.07 2.33 -20.74
C GLU A 200 -3.45 3.35 -19.66
N ILE A 201 -3.04 4.62 -19.81
CA ILE A 201 -3.24 5.69 -18.83
C ILE A 201 -4.40 6.60 -19.24
N THR A 202 -5.29 6.90 -18.30
CA THR A 202 -6.26 8.00 -18.42
C THR A 202 -6.08 8.95 -17.24
N ILE A 203 -5.89 10.24 -17.50
CA ILE A 203 -5.73 11.23 -16.42
C ILE A 203 -7.10 11.55 -15.81
N ILE A 204 -7.15 11.60 -14.49
CA ILE A 204 -8.28 12.17 -13.76
C ILE A 204 -8.00 13.66 -13.63
N THR A 205 -8.60 14.47 -14.49
CA THR A 205 -8.78 15.90 -14.20
C THR A 205 -9.85 16.01 -13.11
N GLY A 206 -9.60 16.82 -12.08
CA GLY A 206 -10.48 16.90 -10.90
C GLY A 206 -11.95 17.12 -11.25
N LEU A 207 -12.84 16.76 -10.31
CA LEU A 207 -14.28 17.01 -10.42
C LEU A 207 -14.50 18.47 -10.81
N GLU A 208 -15.11 18.71 -11.98
CA GLU A 208 -15.84 19.97 -12.19
C GLU A 208 -17.00 19.94 -11.18
N VAL A 209 -16.93 20.82 -10.19
CA VAL A 209 -17.98 21.04 -9.19
C VAL A 209 -18.99 22.02 -9.75
#